data_AF-A0A931P916-F1
#
_entry.id   AF-A0A931P916-F1
#
_cell.length_a   1.000
_cell.length_b   1.000
_cell.length_c   1.000
_cell.angle_alpha   90.00
_cell.angle_beta   90.00
_cell.angle_gamma   90.00
#
_symmetry.space_group_name_H-M   'P 1'
#
loop_
_entity.id
_entity.type
_entity.pdbx_description
1 polymer ?
#
loop_
_entity_poly.entity_id
_entity_poly.type
_entity_poly.pdbx_seq_one_letter_code
_entity_poly.pdbx_strand_id
1 'polypeptide(L)'
;MGLSIRKYATLRGVTEGAVRKAISSGRITPNEDGTIDVERADREWKENTDEAKINTGLPVMTENMPAANGKPSFTKIKTAHELYKAQLTQLALQEKKGQLINKDMVKTQVYRLGRQVRDSWMNWPARVSALMAAELGIDEHALHQALERYVREHLNDIGEGKLNFD
;
A
#
# COMPACT_ATOMS: atom_id res chain seq x y z
N MET A 1 -44.00 11.71 -27.79
CA MET A 1 -42.83 12.33 -28.46
C MET A 1 -41.64 12.19 -27.53
N GLY A 2 -40.71 11.28 -27.83
CA GLY A 2 -39.51 11.11 -27.02
C GLY A 2 -38.43 12.14 -27.34
N LEU A 3 -37.58 12.47 -26.37
CA LEU A 3 -36.43 13.36 -26.52
C LEU A 3 -35.19 12.60 -26.97
N SER A 4 -34.27 13.27 -27.66
CA SER A 4 -32.96 12.67 -27.93
C SER A 4 -32.15 12.52 -26.64
N ILE A 5 -31.31 11.49 -26.57
CA ILE A 5 -30.45 11.18 -25.41
C ILE A 5 -29.67 12.42 -24.94
N ARG A 6 -29.11 13.19 -25.88
CA ARG A 6 -28.35 14.41 -25.60
C ARG A 6 -29.21 15.53 -24.99
N LYS A 7 -30.45 15.69 -25.49
CA LYS A 7 -31.38 16.71 -24.98
C LYS A 7 -31.91 16.33 -23.59
N TYR A 8 -32.19 15.05 -23.36
CA TYR A 8 -32.52 14.52 -22.03
C TYR A 8 -31.37 14.67 -21.03
N ALA A 9 -30.13 14.37 -21.43
CA ALA A 9 -28.94 14.55 -20.60
C ALA A 9 -28.78 16.02 -20.13
N THR A 10 -29.01 16.96 -21.05
CA THR A 10 -28.96 18.41 -20.75
C THR A 10 -30.07 18.82 -19.79
N LEU A 11 -31.30 18.34 -20.00
CA LEU A 11 -32.45 18.63 -19.13
C LEU A 11 -32.24 18.12 -17.70
N ARG A 12 -31.59 16.96 -17.55
CA ARG A 12 -31.30 16.33 -16.26
C ARG A 12 -30.00 16.80 -15.60
N GLY A 13 -29.17 17.58 -16.31
CA GLY A 13 -27.89 18.07 -15.80
C GLY A 13 -26.80 16.99 -15.69
N VAL A 14 -26.86 15.95 -16.53
CA VAL A 14 -25.87 14.87 -16.58
C VAL A 14 -25.18 14.81 -17.94
N THR A 15 -24.03 14.13 -18.02
CA THR A 15 -23.34 13.93 -19.30
C THR A 15 -24.08 12.90 -20.17
N GLU A 16 -24.00 13.04 -21.50
CA GLU A 16 -24.60 12.06 -22.43
C GLU A 16 -24.06 10.64 -22.18
N GLY A 17 -22.76 10.54 -21.84
CA GLY A 17 -22.12 9.27 -21.48
C GLY A 17 -22.75 8.60 -20.25
N ALA A 18 -23.19 9.39 -19.25
CA ALA A 18 -23.90 8.86 -18.09
C ALA A 18 -25.25 8.24 -18.49
N VAL A 19 -25.98 8.90 -19.40
CA VAL A 19 -27.26 8.39 -19.92
C VAL A 19 -27.05 7.11 -20.74
N ARG A 20 -26.06 7.08 -21.63
CA ARG A 20 -25.71 5.86 -22.39
C ARG A 20 -25.33 4.70 -21.47
N LYS A 21 -24.55 4.98 -20.42
CA LYS A 21 -24.19 3.97 -19.41
C LYS A 21 -25.40 3.49 -18.62
N ALA A 22 -26.39 4.34 -18.37
CA ALA A 22 -27.64 3.94 -17.72
C ALA A 22 -28.47 3.02 -18.63
N ILE A 23 -28.59 3.35 -19.91
CA ILE A 23 -29.26 2.52 -20.92
C ILE A 23 -28.55 1.16 -21.07
N SER A 24 -27.23 1.14 -21.24
CA SER A 24 -26.49 -0.12 -21.43
C SER A 24 -26.51 -1.03 -20.20
N SER A 25 -26.62 -0.44 -19.01
CA SER A 25 -26.79 -1.19 -17.77
C SER A 25 -28.24 -1.59 -17.46
N GLY A 26 -29.20 -1.27 -18.34
CA GLY A 26 -30.62 -1.60 -18.16
C GLY A 26 -31.35 -0.75 -17.12
N ARG A 27 -30.79 0.39 -16.70
CA ARG A 27 -31.40 1.30 -15.70
C ARG A 27 -32.43 2.26 -16.30
N ILE A 28 -32.36 2.49 -17.61
CA ILE A 28 -33.36 3.22 -18.38
C ILE A 28 -33.67 2.41 -19.63
N THR A 29 -34.95 2.34 -19.97
CA THR A 29 -35.46 1.73 -21.19
C THR A 29 -35.71 2.82 -22.24
N PRO A 30 -34.98 2.85 -23.38
CA PRO A 30 -35.31 3.73 -24.49
C PRO A 30 -36.58 3.24 -25.22
N ASN A 31 -37.24 4.14 -25.95
CA ASN A 31 -38.33 3.79 -26.85
C ASN A 31 -37.81 3.01 -28.08
N GLU A 32 -38.70 2.37 -28.83
CA GLU A 32 -38.37 1.60 -30.05
C GLU A 32 -37.60 2.44 -31.09
N ASP A 33 -37.89 3.74 -31.16
CA ASP A 33 -37.20 4.70 -32.04
C ASP A 33 -35.87 5.25 -31.45
N GLY A 34 -35.41 4.73 -30.31
CA GLY A 34 -34.18 5.16 -29.62
C GLY A 34 -34.28 6.49 -28.87
N THR A 35 -35.49 7.06 -28.75
CA THR A 35 -35.76 8.28 -27.99
C THR A 35 -36.07 7.99 -26.52
N ILE A 36 -35.96 9.01 -25.66
CA ILE A 36 -36.16 8.91 -24.21
C ILE A 36 -37.44 9.61 -23.80
N ASP A 37 -38.31 8.89 -23.09
CA ASP A 37 -39.40 9.48 -22.32
C ASP A 37 -38.87 9.96 -20.97
N VAL A 38 -38.95 11.27 -20.72
CA VAL A 38 -38.32 11.92 -19.56
C VAL A 38 -38.87 11.40 -18.24
N GLU A 39 -40.19 11.35 -18.11
CA GLU A 39 -40.83 11.00 -16.83
C GLU A 39 -40.60 9.53 -16.50
N ARG A 40 -40.65 8.67 -17.51
CA ARG A 40 -40.34 7.25 -17.38
C ARG A 40 -38.87 7.03 -17.05
N ALA A 41 -37.96 7.69 -17.78
CA ALA A 41 -36.53 7.50 -17.59
C ALA A 41 -36.02 8.06 -16.25
N ASP A 42 -36.61 9.13 -15.72
CA ASP A 42 -36.28 9.63 -14.39
C ASP A 42 -36.75 8.70 -13.28
N ARG A 43 -37.96 8.15 -13.41
CA ARG A 43 -38.48 7.13 -12.50
C ARG A 43 -37.64 5.86 -12.53
N GLU A 44 -37.40 5.29 -13.71
CA GLU A 44 -36.61 4.06 -13.88
C GLU A 44 -35.18 4.24 -13.37
N TRP A 45 -34.55 5.38 -13.66
CA TRP A 45 -33.21 5.64 -13.15
C TRP A 45 -33.20 5.72 -11.63
N LYS A 46 -34.17 6.37 -11.00
CA LYS A 46 -34.26 6.50 -9.55
C LYS A 46 -34.53 5.15 -8.87
N GLU A 47 -35.40 4.33 -9.46
CA GLU A 47 -35.77 3.01 -8.93
C GLU A 47 -34.65 1.96 -9.13
N ASN A 48 -33.96 2.00 -10.26
CA ASN A 48 -32.93 1.01 -10.63
C ASN A 48 -31.50 1.44 -10.31
N THR A 49 -31.30 2.59 -9.65
CA THR A 49 -29.97 3.00 -9.18
C THR A 49 -29.71 2.47 -7.79
N ASP A 50 -29.00 1.34 -7.73
CA ASP A 50 -28.37 0.86 -6.50
C ASP A 50 -27.27 1.84 -6.06
N GLU A 51 -27.48 2.57 -4.96
CA GLU A 51 -26.44 3.40 -4.30
C GLU A 51 -25.22 2.57 -3.89
N ALA A 52 -25.36 1.24 -3.78
CA ALA A 52 -24.31 0.29 -3.41
C ALA A 52 -23.25 0.02 -4.49
N LYS A 53 -23.43 0.53 -5.73
CA LYS A 53 -22.48 0.33 -6.84
C LYS A 53 -21.58 1.53 -7.15
N ILE A 54 -21.50 2.52 -6.24
CA ILE A 54 -20.40 3.50 -6.27
C ILE A 54 -19.13 2.76 -5.79
N ASN A 55 -18.60 1.92 -6.66
CA ASN A 55 -17.48 1.03 -6.41
C ASN A 55 -16.17 1.82 -6.49
N THR A 56 -15.70 2.34 -5.35
CA THR A 56 -14.28 2.65 -5.15
C THR A 56 -13.61 1.38 -4.66
N GLY A 57 -12.93 0.68 -5.58
CA GLY A 57 -12.32 -0.63 -5.34
C GLY A 57 -11.30 -0.62 -4.21
N LEU A 58 -11.73 -1.04 -3.02
CA LEU A 58 -10.87 -1.45 -1.92
C LEU A 58 -11.12 -2.94 -1.66
N PRO A 59 -10.07 -3.75 -1.44
CA PRO A 59 -10.21 -5.18 -1.23
C PRO A 59 -10.85 -5.42 0.14
N VAL A 60 -12.05 -6.01 0.14
CA VAL A 60 -12.72 -6.45 1.36
C VAL A 60 -12.08 -7.77 1.79
N MET A 61 -11.18 -7.70 2.76
CA MET A 61 -10.79 -8.86 3.56
C MET A 61 -11.89 -9.09 4.60
N THR A 62 -12.74 -10.08 4.34
CA THR A 62 -13.73 -10.59 5.29
C THR A 62 -13.06 -11.49 6.31
N GLU A 63 -12.75 -10.95 7.48
CA GLU A 63 -12.65 -11.77 8.69
C GLU A 63 -13.18 -10.99 9.90
N ASN A 64 -14.16 -11.60 10.57
CA ASN A 64 -14.80 -11.21 11.84
C ASN A 64 -15.88 -10.11 11.83
N MET A 65 -17.02 -10.38 11.18
CA MET A 65 -18.32 -9.81 11.61
C MET A 65 -19.23 -10.95 12.11
N PRO A 66 -19.88 -10.84 13.30
CA PRO A 66 -20.85 -11.84 13.72
C PRO A 66 -22.04 -11.82 12.77
N ALA A 67 -22.42 -13.01 12.28
CA ALA A 67 -23.53 -13.20 11.36
C ALA A 67 -24.87 -12.88 12.07
N ALA A 68 -25.26 -11.61 12.04
CA ALA A 68 -26.61 -11.20 12.38
C ALA A 68 -27.48 -11.28 11.12
N ASN A 69 -28.43 -12.23 11.11
CA ASN A 69 -29.52 -12.29 10.15
C ASN A 69 -30.24 -10.94 10.06
N GLY A 70 -30.05 -10.23 8.96
CA GLY A 70 -30.67 -8.94 8.67
C GLY A 70 -29.73 -8.07 7.84
N LYS A 71 -30.18 -7.66 6.65
CA LYS A 71 -29.42 -6.81 5.72
C LYS A 71 -28.67 -5.71 6.50
N PRO A 72 -27.33 -5.63 6.41
CA PRO A 72 -26.57 -4.71 7.25
C PRO A 72 -27.05 -3.28 7.00
N SER A 73 -27.55 -2.66 8.08
CA SER A 73 -28.12 -1.32 8.05
C SER A 73 -27.12 -0.36 7.42
N PHE A 74 -27.54 0.33 6.35
CA PHE A 74 -26.73 1.22 5.53
C PHE A 74 -25.97 2.28 6.35
N THR A 75 -26.56 2.73 7.46
CA THR A 75 -25.92 3.66 8.41
C THR A 75 -24.71 3.03 9.08
N LYS A 76 -24.79 1.76 9.52
CA LYS A 76 -23.66 1.05 10.12
C LYS A 76 -22.51 0.88 9.13
N ILE A 77 -22.80 0.57 7.87
CA ILE A 77 -21.79 0.45 6.81
C ILE A 77 -21.12 1.80 6.54
N LYS A 78 -21.90 2.88 6.42
CA LYS A 78 -21.38 4.24 6.22
C LYS A 78 -20.50 4.70 7.39
N THR A 79 -20.93 4.47 8.63
CA THR A 79 -20.15 4.82 9.83
C THR A 79 -18.84 4.05 9.88
N ALA A 80 -18.85 2.74 9.59
CA ALA A 80 -17.63 1.93 9.54
C ALA A 80 -16.68 2.43 8.44
N HIS A 81 -17.20 2.71 7.24
CA HIS A 81 -16.40 3.22 6.13
C HIS A 81 -15.73 4.57 6.45
N GLU A 82 -16.48 5.52 7.02
CA GLU A 82 -15.91 6.81 7.45
C GLU A 82 -14.87 6.64 8.57
N LEU A 83 -15.08 5.71 9.50
CA LEU A 83 -14.09 5.41 10.54
C LEU A 83 -12.80 4.84 9.94
N TYR A 84 -12.87 3.88 9.01
CA TYR A 84 -11.69 3.35 8.33
C TYR A 84 -10.96 4.42 7.52
N LYS A 85 -11.70 5.30 6.86
CA LYS A 85 -11.12 6.45 6.15
C LYS A 85 -10.41 7.42 7.11
N ALA A 86 -10.98 7.68 8.28
CA ALA A 86 -10.34 8.48 9.33
C ALA A 86 -9.05 7.81 9.84
N GLN A 87 -9.06 6.48 10.04
CA GLN A 87 -7.86 5.75 10.44
C GLN A 87 -6.75 5.79 9.37
N LEU A 88 -7.08 5.60 8.10
CA LEU A 88 -6.12 5.70 6.99
C LEU A 88 -5.51 7.10 6.88
N THR A 89 -6.33 8.14 6.99
CA THR A 89 -5.84 9.53 6.97
C THR A 89 -4.97 9.85 8.17
N GLN A 90 -5.27 9.29 9.35
CA GLN A 90 -4.43 9.41 10.54
C GLN A 90 -3.07 8.72 10.35
N LEU A 91 -3.03 7.50 9.81
CA LEU A 91 -1.78 6.79 9.51
C LEU A 91 -0.94 7.57 8.47
N ALA A 92 -1.54 8.03 7.39
CA ALA A 92 -0.85 8.83 6.37
C ALA A 92 -0.30 10.16 6.94
N LEU A 93 -1.01 10.77 7.90
CA LEU A 93 -0.53 11.97 8.59
C LEU A 93 0.66 11.65 9.52
N GLN A 94 0.65 10.50 10.19
CA GLN A 94 1.78 10.04 11.01
C GLN A 94 3.02 9.73 10.15
N GLU A 95 2.84 9.07 9.00
CA GLU A 95 3.91 8.85 8.02
C GLU A 95 4.51 10.17 7.52
N LYS A 96 3.67 11.14 7.11
CA LYS A 96 4.14 12.48 6.67
C LYS A 96 4.83 13.26 7.78
N LYS A 97 4.44 13.06 9.04
CA LYS A 97 5.12 13.62 10.21
C LYS A 97 6.43 12.90 10.55
N GLY A 98 6.78 11.83 9.84
CA GLY A 98 7.98 11.02 10.10
C GLY A 98 7.87 10.11 11.32
N GLN A 99 6.66 9.85 11.81
CA GLN A 99 6.42 9.00 12.98
C GLN A 99 6.32 7.51 12.62
N LEU A 100 6.06 7.20 11.35
CA LEU A 100 5.97 5.84 10.83
C LEU A 100 6.99 5.64 9.72
N ILE A 101 7.64 4.49 9.71
CA ILE A 101 8.60 4.09 8.70
C ILE A 101 8.32 2.65 8.26
N ASN A 102 8.55 2.35 6.98
CA ASN A 102 8.37 1.00 6.46
C ASN A 102 9.40 0.04 7.10
N LYS A 103 8.92 -0.98 7.80
CA LYS A 103 9.75 -1.96 8.53
C LYS A 103 10.71 -2.72 7.61
N ASP A 104 10.28 -3.08 6.40
CA ASP A 104 11.10 -3.86 5.45
C ASP A 104 12.21 -3.00 4.83
N MET A 105 11.93 -1.73 4.56
CA MET A 105 12.93 -0.75 4.15
C MET A 105 14.00 -0.59 5.24
N VAL A 106 13.60 -0.41 6.51
CA VAL A 106 14.54 -0.28 7.64
C VAL A 106 15.38 -1.54 7.79
N LYS A 107 14.76 -2.72 7.77
CA LYS A 107 15.47 -4.00 7.83
C LYS A 107 16.53 -4.08 6.72
N THR A 108 16.13 -3.80 5.48
CA THR A 108 17.04 -3.82 4.33
C THR A 108 18.22 -2.88 4.52
N GLN A 109 17.96 -1.66 5.00
CA GLN A 109 19.00 -0.67 5.25
C GLN A 109 19.95 -1.08 6.38
N VAL A 110 19.43 -1.65 7.46
CA VAL A 110 20.23 -2.16 8.59
C VAL A 110 21.09 -3.35 8.15
N TYR A 111 20.53 -4.30 7.39
CA TYR A 111 21.30 -5.43 6.83
C TYR A 111 22.42 -4.95 5.91
N ARG A 112 22.12 -3.98 5.04
CA ARG A 112 23.12 -3.38 4.16
C ARG A 112 24.25 -2.72 4.95
N LEU A 113 23.91 -1.94 5.98
CA LEU A 113 24.90 -1.30 6.84
C LEU A 113 25.76 -2.32 7.58
N GLY A 114 25.14 -3.33 8.21
CA GLY A 114 25.86 -4.40 8.90
C GLY A 114 26.81 -5.15 7.99
N ARG A 115 26.37 -5.46 6.75
CA ARG A 115 27.24 -6.07 5.73
C ARG A 115 28.41 -5.17 5.37
N GLN A 116 28.17 -3.87 5.16
CA GLN A 116 29.24 -2.92 4.84
C GLN A 116 30.29 -2.85 5.95
N VAL A 117 29.87 -2.86 7.21
CA VAL A 117 30.78 -2.89 8.37
C VAL A 117 31.57 -4.20 8.38
N ARG A 118 30.91 -5.36 8.25
CA ARG A 118 31.57 -6.67 8.21
C ARG A 118 32.61 -6.76 7.08
N ASP A 119 32.22 -6.37 5.87
CA ASP A 119 33.09 -6.42 4.69
C ASP A 119 34.28 -5.45 4.83
N SER A 120 34.09 -4.30 5.50
CA SER A 120 35.18 -3.37 5.81
C SER A 120 36.20 -4.00 6.77
N TRP A 121 35.74 -4.65 7.83
CA TRP A 121 36.59 -5.34 8.79
C TRP A 121 37.30 -6.55 8.18
N MET A 122 36.61 -7.37 7.38
CA MET A 122 37.23 -8.51 6.69
C MET A 122 38.36 -8.09 5.74
N ASN A 123 38.24 -6.94 5.08
CA ASN A 123 39.27 -6.43 4.18
C ASN A 123 40.36 -5.63 4.90
N TRP A 124 40.16 -5.27 6.17
CA TRP A 124 41.08 -4.41 6.90
C TRP A 124 42.46 -5.06 7.15
N PRO A 125 42.58 -6.33 7.61
CA PRO A 125 43.87 -6.99 7.81
C PRO A 125 44.79 -6.92 6.59
N ALA A 126 44.27 -7.16 5.39
CA ALA A 126 45.05 -7.11 4.15
C ALA A 126 45.67 -5.73 3.87
N ARG A 127 45.07 -4.65 4.37
CA ARG A 127 45.56 -3.28 4.17
C ARG A 127 46.57 -2.84 5.22
N VAL A 128 46.40 -3.28 6.47
CA VAL A 128 47.20 -2.78 7.61
C VAL A 128 48.36 -3.67 8.00
N SER A 129 48.35 -4.95 7.64
CA SER A 129 49.34 -5.91 8.13
C SER A 129 50.77 -5.51 7.74
N ALA A 130 51.00 -5.12 6.48
CA ALA A 130 52.32 -4.67 6.03
C ALA A 130 52.81 -3.43 6.80
N LEU A 131 51.93 -2.46 7.02
CA LEU A 131 52.25 -1.21 7.71
C LEU A 131 52.58 -1.46 9.19
N MET A 132 51.73 -2.23 9.87
CA MET A 132 51.92 -2.58 11.28
C MET A 132 53.15 -3.48 11.49
N ALA A 133 53.39 -4.41 10.57
CA ALA A 133 54.56 -5.29 10.63
C ALA A 133 55.86 -4.51 10.46
N ALA A 134 55.90 -3.56 9.51
CA ALA A 134 57.03 -2.66 9.32
C ALA A 134 57.27 -1.76 10.54
N GLU A 135 56.21 -1.23 11.16
CA GLU A 135 56.29 -0.39 12.36
C GLU A 135 56.80 -1.17 13.58
N LEU A 136 56.33 -2.40 13.76
CA LEU A 136 56.67 -3.25 14.91
C LEU A 136 57.93 -4.11 14.69
N GLY A 137 58.46 -4.15 13.47
CA GLY A 137 59.61 -4.97 13.10
C GLY A 137 59.36 -6.48 13.18
N ILE A 138 58.12 -6.92 12.92
CA ILE A 138 57.69 -8.33 12.96
C ILE A 138 57.36 -8.87 11.57
N ASP A 139 57.18 -10.19 11.46
CA ASP A 139 56.80 -10.83 10.19
C ASP A 139 55.39 -10.43 9.74
N GLU A 140 55.29 -9.90 8.51
CA GLU A 140 54.03 -9.43 7.92
C GLU A 140 53.02 -10.55 7.76
N HIS A 141 53.46 -11.72 7.30
CA HIS A 141 52.56 -12.83 7.00
C HIS A 141 51.93 -13.40 8.28
N ALA A 142 52.73 -13.58 9.32
CA ALA A 142 52.27 -14.02 10.64
C ALA A 142 51.31 -13.00 11.26
N LEU A 143 51.60 -11.70 11.15
CA LEU A 143 50.70 -10.66 11.65
C LEU A 143 49.36 -10.66 10.89
N HIS A 144 49.40 -10.79 9.57
CA HIS A 144 48.20 -10.86 8.74
C HIS A 144 47.29 -12.03 9.13
N GLN A 145 47.87 -13.23 9.27
CA GLN A 145 47.12 -14.42 9.69
C GLN A 145 46.50 -14.25 11.09
N ALA A 146 47.25 -13.66 12.03
CA ALA A 146 46.76 -13.40 13.38
C ALA A 146 45.58 -12.41 13.35
N LEU A 147 45.72 -11.29 12.63
CA LEU A 147 44.67 -10.29 12.50
C LEU A 147 43.42 -10.86 11.82
N GLU A 148 43.56 -11.62 10.73
CA GLU A 148 42.41 -12.21 10.05
C GLU A 148 41.62 -13.14 10.98
N ARG A 149 42.33 -14.00 11.74
CA ARG A 149 41.70 -14.91 12.70
C ARG A 149 40.92 -14.15 13.76
N TYR A 150 41.56 -13.21 14.47
CA TYR A 150 40.93 -12.50 15.58
C TYR A 150 39.80 -11.56 15.12
N VAL A 151 39.94 -10.92 13.95
CA VAL A 151 38.85 -10.12 13.38
C VAL A 151 37.65 -11.00 13.04
N ARG A 152 37.88 -12.19 12.47
CA ARG A 152 36.80 -13.11 12.14
C ARG A 152 36.09 -13.64 13.38
N GLU A 153 36.84 -14.02 14.41
CA GLU A 153 36.30 -14.41 15.71
C GLU A 153 35.43 -13.29 16.30
N HIS A 154 35.96 -12.07 16.36
CA HIS A 154 35.22 -10.91 16.87
C HIS A 154 33.93 -10.60 16.08
N LEU A 155 33.98 -10.71 14.74
CA LEU A 155 32.80 -10.52 13.90
C LEU A 155 31.75 -11.62 14.11
N ASN A 156 32.17 -12.84 14.40
CA ASN A 156 31.26 -13.94 14.73
C ASN A 156 30.56 -13.67 16.07
N ASP A 157 31.31 -13.26 17.10
CA ASP A 157 30.75 -12.92 18.41
C ASP A 157 29.70 -11.80 18.31
N ILE A 158 29.97 -10.77 17.50
CA ILE A 158 28.99 -9.70 17.22
C ILE A 158 27.76 -10.27 16.50
N GLY A 159 27.95 -11.22 15.59
CA GLY A 159 26.88 -11.87 14.83
C GLY A 159 25.94 -12.71 15.68
N GLU A 160 26.40 -13.23 16.82
CA GLU A 160 25.57 -13.99 17.76
C GLU A 160 24.62 -13.11 18.59
N GLY A 161 24.88 -11.79 18.63
CA GLY A 161 24.01 -10.82 19.27
C GLY A 161 22.63 -10.73 18.58
N LYS A 162 21.59 -11.30 19.19
CA LYS A 162 20.22 -11.19 18.69
C LYS A 162 19.70 -9.77 18.85
N LEU A 163 19.33 -9.13 17.73
CA LEU A 163 18.54 -7.90 17.75
C LEU A 163 17.07 -8.25 17.99
N ASN A 164 16.61 -8.06 19.22
CA ASN A 164 15.19 -8.21 19.57
C ASN A 164 14.46 -6.90 19.26
N PHE A 165 13.43 -6.99 18.41
CA PHE A 165 12.55 -5.87 18.06
C PHE A 165 11.09 -6.17 18.47
N ASP A 166 10.93 -6.83 19.62
CA ASP A 166 9.62 -7.09 20.25
C ASP A 166 8.97 -5.77 20.71
#